data_AF-A0A944EA86-F1
#
_entry.id   AF-A0A944EA86-F1
#
_cell.length_a   1.000
_cell.length_b   1.000
_cell.length_c   1.000
_cell.angle_alpha   90.00
_cell.angle_beta   90.00
_cell.angle_gamma   90.00
#
_symmetry.space_group_name_H-M   'P 1'
#
loop_
_entity.id
_entity.type
_entity.pdbx_description
1 polymer ?
#
loop_
_entity_poly.entity_id
_entity_poly.type
_entity_poly.pdbx_seq_one_letter_code
_entity_poly.pdbx_strand_id
1 'polypeptide(L)'
;MDGLLFQYGTHAFDGPATFNLDFTRQFDVVDSDGDHDHYVQVHCELRYRLDPALQDLGSFNSWFFHDAEDDLDHWAQALRRQPVWVAISALKPAEIRVYQVPV
;
A
#
# COMPACT_ATOMS: atom_id res chain seq x y z
N MET A 1 -0.27 16.43 4.66
CA MET A 1 -0.77 16.30 3.28
C MET A 1 -1.44 14.96 3.05
N ASP A 2 -2.53 14.95 2.27
CA ASP A 2 -3.21 13.74 1.80
C ASP A 2 -2.34 12.96 0.81
N GLY A 3 -2.39 11.62 0.90
CA GLY A 3 -1.57 10.78 0.04
C GLY A 3 -2.15 9.40 -0.25
N LEU A 4 -1.71 8.82 -1.36
CA LEU A 4 -1.93 7.43 -1.72
C LEU A 4 -0.61 6.68 -1.67
N LEU A 5 -0.60 5.53 -1.03
CA LEU A 5 0.55 4.62 -1.01
C LEU A 5 0.14 3.31 -1.67
N PHE A 6 0.98 2.86 -2.59
CA PHE A 6 1.00 1.48 -3.05
C PHE A 6 2.28 0.82 -2.57
N GLN A 7 2.16 -0.31 -1.87
CA GLN A 7 3.33 -1.03 -1.39
C GLN A 7 3.13 -2.53 -1.43
N TYR A 8 4.24 -3.25 -1.53
CA TYR A 8 4.27 -4.67 -1.26
C TYR A 8 5.60 -5.11 -0.67
N GLY A 9 5.58 -6.24 0.03
CA GLY A 9 6.78 -6.84 0.61
C GLY A 9 6.48 -8.12 1.36
N THR A 10 7.53 -8.88 1.65
CA THR A 10 7.42 -10.06 2.51
C THR A 10 7.74 -9.68 3.95
N HIS A 11 6.83 -10.00 4.87
CA HIS A 11 7.00 -9.73 6.29
C HIS A 11 6.72 -10.97 7.13
N ALA A 12 7.42 -11.11 8.26
CA ALA A 12 7.17 -12.12 9.27
C ALA A 12 6.77 -11.41 10.58
N PHE A 13 5.48 -11.45 10.93
CA PHE A 13 4.98 -10.95 12.21
C PHE A 13 4.27 -12.09 12.93
N ASP A 14 4.90 -12.63 13.98
CA ASP A 14 4.40 -13.72 14.82
C ASP A 14 3.69 -14.87 14.06
N GLY A 15 4.41 -15.47 13.10
CA GLY A 15 3.93 -16.58 12.29
C GLY A 15 4.79 -16.82 11.05
N PRO A 16 4.34 -17.71 10.13
CA PRO A 16 4.98 -17.86 8.82
C PRO A 16 4.97 -16.52 8.08
N ALA A 17 6.08 -16.21 7.41
CA ALA A 17 6.15 -15.02 6.59
C ALA A 17 5.06 -15.01 5.51
N THR A 18 4.51 -13.82 5.24
CA THR A 18 3.49 -13.60 4.21
C THR A 18 3.95 -12.49 3.27
N PHE A 19 3.55 -12.60 2.00
CA PHE A 19 3.68 -11.50 1.07
C PHE A 19 2.45 -10.61 1.20
N ASN A 20 2.65 -9.34 1.50
CA ASN A 20 1.57 -8.36 1.69
C ASN A 20 1.62 -7.37 0.53
N LEU A 21 0.47 -7.10 -0.07
CA LEU A 21 0.25 -6.01 -0.99
C LEU A 21 -0.78 -5.09 -0.36
N ASP A 22 -0.48 -3.80 -0.25
CA ASP A 22 -1.29 -2.84 0.47
C ASP A 22 -1.50 -1.57 -0.34
N PHE A 23 -2.75 -1.10 -0.31
CA PHE A 23 -3.13 0.23 -0.76
C PHE A 23 -3.51 1.06 0.45
N THR A 24 -2.80 2.14 0.69
CA THR A 24 -3.09 3.05 1.79
C THR A 24 -3.61 4.38 1.26
N ARG A 25 -4.69 4.88 1.87
CA ARG A 25 -5.06 6.29 1.78
C ARG A 25 -4.66 6.96 3.10
N GLN A 26 -3.79 7.96 3.03
CA GLN A 26 -3.47 8.85 4.12
C GLN A 26 -4.33 10.12 4.04
N PHE A 27 -4.86 10.54 5.18
CA PHE A 27 -5.57 11.78 5.40
C PHE A 27 -4.78 12.67 6.33
N ASP A 28 -4.61 13.93 5.96
CA ASP A 28 -4.14 14.99 6.86
C ASP A 28 -5.34 15.52 7.66
N VAL A 29 -5.36 15.23 8.96
CA VAL A 29 -6.40 15.75 9.85
C VAL A 29 -5.92 17.09 10.39
N VAL A 30 -6.77 18.10 10.23
CA VAL A 30 -6.51 19.46 10.72
C VAL A 30 -7.38 19.79 11.93
N ASP A 31 -6.90 20.66 12.79
CA ASP A 31 -7.63 21.15 13.96
C ASP A 31 -8.66 22.24 13.60
N SER A 32 -9.25 22.87 14.62
CA SER A 32 -10.25 23.94 14.42
C SER A 32 -9.66 25.22 13.81
N ASP A 33 -8.36 25.42 13.91
CA ASP A 33 -7.64 26.57 13.36
C ASP A 33 -7.13 26.29 11.93
N GLY A 34 -7.28 25.04 11.47
CA GLY A 34 -6.86 24.57 10.15
C GLY A 34 -5.40 24.13 10.09
N ASP A 35 -4.74 24.05 11.25
CA ASP A 35 -3.37 23.58 11.37
C ASP A 35 -3.34 22.05 11.42
N HIS A 36 -2.22 21.47 10.96
CA HIS A 36 -2.00 20.03 11.03
C HIS A 36 -2.11 19.53 12.48
N ASP A 37 -2.99 18.55 12.71
CA ASP A 37 -3.13 17.85 13.98
C ASP A 37 -2.42 16.49 13.93
N HIS A 38 -2.88 15.58 13.06
CA HIS A 38 -2.30 14.24 12.92
C HIS A 38 -2.63 13.60 11.57
N TYR A 39 -2.06 12.42 11.31
CA TYR A 39 -2.39 11.61 10.14
C TYR A 39 -3.26 10.42 10.51
N VAL A 40 -4.23 10.11 9.64
CA VAL A 40 -4.98 8.86 9.68
C VAL A 40 -4.75 8.11 8.38
N GLN A 41 -4.43 6.83 8.48
CA GLN A 41 -4.26 5.95 7.32
C GLN A 41 -5.33 4.87 7.28
N VAL A 42 -5.93 4.67 6.11
CA VAL A 42 -6.84 3.56 5.81
C VAL A 42 -6.14 2.62 4.85
N HIS A 43 -5.98 1.36 5.28
CA HIS A 43 -5.29 0.30 4.55
C HIS A 43 -6.29 -0.66 3.89
N CYS A 44 -5.92 -1.15 2.72
CA CYS A 44 -6.54 -2.28 2.04
C CYS A 44 -5.44 -3.29 1.72
N GLU A 45 -5.26 -4.25 2.63
CA GLU A 45 -4.16 -5.19 2.63
C GLU A 45 -4.62 -6.55 2.09
N LEU A 46 -3.93 -7.05 1.07
CA LEU A 46 -4.05 -8.39 0.54
C LEU A 46 -2.84 -9.22 0.99
N ARG A 47 -3.10 -10.31 1.69
CA ARG A 47 -2.04 -11.20 2.18
C ARG A 47 -2.01 -12.50 1.41
N TYR A 48 -0.84 -12.85 0.90
CA TYR A 48 -0.59 -14.08 0.18
C TYR A 48 0.33 -14.98 1.01
N ARG A 49 0.13 -16.30 0.88
CA ARG A 49 1.16 -17.25 1.32
C ARG A 49 2.42 -17.01 0.51
N LEU A 50 3.57 -17.33 1.09
CA LEU A 50 4.82 -17.26 0.35
C LEU A 50 4.80 -18.21 -0.84
N ASP A 51 5.08 -17.63 -1.99
CA ASP A 51 5.33 -18.31 -3.26
C ASP A 51 6.69 -17.81 -3.77
N PRO A 52 7.56 -18.67 -4.33
CA PRO A 52 8.87 -18.25 -4.84
C PRO A 52 8.78 -17.06 -5.80
N ALA A 53 7.75 -17.01 -6.66
CA ALA A 53 7.56 -15.91 -7.60
C ALA A 53 7.24 -14.57 -6.90
N LEU A 54 6.65 -14.60 -5.70
CA LEU A 54 6.42 -13.40 -4.90
C LEU A 54 7.66 -12.98 -4.10
N GLN A 55 8.48 -13.94 -3.68
CA GLN A 55 9.74 -13.65 -2.96
C GLN A 55 10.74 -12.93 -3.87
N ASP A 56 10.84 -13.35 -5.13
CA ASP A 56 11.74 -12.76 -6.12
C ASP A 56 11.40 -11.29 -6.46
N LEU A 57 10.19 -10.83 -6.15
CA LEU A 57 9.79 -9.42 -6.34
C LEU A 57 10.42 -8.47 -5.32
N GLY A 58 10.91 -8.99 -4.18
CA GLY A 58 11.42 -8.18 -3.08
C GLY A 58 10.34 -7.29 -2.47
N SER A 59 10.67 -6.01 -2.26
CA SER A 59 9.77 -4.99 -1.70
C SER A 59 9.70 -3.77 -2.59
N PHE A 60 8.54 -3.14 -2.65
CA PHE A 60 8.31 -1.90 -3.38
C PHE A 60 7.38 -1.00 -2.58
N ASN A 61 7.61 0.30 -2.68
CA ASN A 61 6.62 1.30 -2.27
C ASN A 61 6.66 2.50 -3.22
N SER A 62 5.51 3.13 -3.41
CA SER A 62 5.39 4.36 -4.18
C SER A 62 4.27 5.21 -3.62
N TRP A 63 4.61 6.46 -3.31
CA TRP A 63 3.69 7.47 -2.85
C TRP A 63 3.22 8.36 -3.99
N PHE A 64 1.99 8.82 -3.86
CA PHE A 64 1.43 9.98 -4.54
C PHE A 64 0.91 10.92 -3.46
N PHE A 65 1.23 12.21 -3.55
CA PHE A 65 0.66 13.24 -2.70
C PHE A 65 -0.11 14.23 -3.55
N HIS A 66 -1.35 14.56 -3.14
CA HIS A 66 -2.21 15.44 -3.92
C HIS A 66 -1.65 16.86 -4.05
N ASP A 67 -0.98 17.32 -3.00
CA ASP A 67 -0.44 18.68 -2.91
C ASP A 67 0.99 18.81 -3.44
N ALA A 68 1.63 17.68 -3.78
CA ALA A 68 2.83 17.69 -4.58
C ALA A 68 2.42 17.90 -6.05
N GLU A 69 3.26 18.50 -6.89
CA GLU A 69 3.02 18.65 -8.33
C GLU A 69 3.03 17.30 -9.11
N ASP A 70 2.58 16.23 -8.46
CA ASP A 70 2.50 14.87 -9.00
C ASP A 70 1.21 14.69 -9.80
N ASP A 71 1.33 14.04 -10.96
CA ASP A 71 0.21 13.63 -11.78
C ASP A 71 -0.30 12.24 -11.36
N LEU A 72 -1.56 12.20 -10.87
CA LEU A 72 -2.22 10.98 -10.41
C LEU A 72 -2.33 9.92 -11.50
N ASP A 73 -2.64 10.31 -12.74
CA ASP A 73 -2.78 9.38 -13.86
C ASP A 73 -1.43 8.79 -14.25
N HIS A 74 -0.39 9.62 -14.24
CA HIS A 74 0.98 9.16 -14.48
C HIS A 74 1.43 8.17 -13.40
N TRP A 75 1.22 8.49 -12.13
CA TRP A 75 1.53 7.59 -11.01
C TRP A 75 0.76 6.26 -11.13
N ALA A 76 -0.55 6.32 -11.38
CA ALA A 76 -1.38 5.12 -11.56
C ALA A 76 -0.94 4.27 -12.76
N GLN A 77 -0.50 4.90 -13.85
CA GLN A 77 0.04 4.17 -15.00
C GLN A 77 1.37 3.48 -14.67
N ALA A 78 2.24 4.11 -13.89
CA ALA A 78 3.46 3.49 -13.40
C ALA A 78 3.16 2.26 -12.54
N LEU A 79 2.16 2.36 -11.66
CA LEU A 79 1.72 1.23 -10.84
C LEU A 79 1.18 0.07 -11.67
N ARG A 80 0.36 0.33 -12.72
CA ARG A 80 -0.17 -0.73 -13.60
C ARG A 80 0.90 -1.56 -14.29
N ARG A 81 2.13 -1.05 -14.42
CA ARG A 81 3.26 -1.75 -15.03
C ARG A 81 4.08 -2.58 -14.04
N GLN A 82 3.74 -2.56 -12.75
CA GLN A 82 4.47 -3.33 -11.74
C GLN A 82 4.35 -4.84 -11.99
N PRO A 83 5.45 -5.61 -11.85
CA PRO A 83 5.47 -7.05 -12.11
C PRO A 83 4.59 -7.84 -11.13
N VAL A 84 4.28 -7.27 -9.96
CA VAL A 84 3.42 -7.89 -8.94
C VAL A 84 2.05 -8.30 -9.47
N TRP A 85 1.48 -7.54 -10.43
CA TRP A 85 0.17 -7.86 -11.02
C TRP A 85 0.17 -9.19 -11.77
N VAL A 86 1.26 -9.47 -12.49
CA VAL A 86 1.43 -10.74 -13.20
C VAL A 86 1.61 -11.86 -12.18
N ALA A 87 2.46 -11.66 -11.17
CA ALA A 87 2.74 -12.67 -10.15
C ALA A 87 1.50 -13.08 -9.35
N ILE A 88 0.65 -12.11 -8.97
CA ILE A 88 -0.57 -12.42 -8.20
C ILE A 88 -1.77 -12.86 -9.05
N SER A 89 -1.71 -12.74 -10.39
CA SER A 89 -2.87 -12.99 -11.27
C SER A 89 -3.42 -14.42 -11.20
N ALA A 90 -2.56 -15.40 -10.92
CA ALA A 90 -2.93 -16.81 -10.74
C ALA A 90 -3.15 -17.19 -9.27
N LEU A 91 -2.90 -16.25 -8.34
CA LEU A 91 -2.94 -16.49 -6.91
C LEU A 91 -4.22 -15.93 -6.30
N LYS A 92 -4.67 -16.54 -5.20
CA LYS A 92 -5.73 -16.01 -4.37
C LYS A 92 -5.14 -15.51 -3.05
N PRO A 93 -5.50 -14.31 -2.58
CA PRO A 93 -5.10 -13.87 -1.26
C PRO A 93 -5.65 -14.85 -0.21
N ALA A 94 -4.83 -15.18 0.78
CA ALA A 94 -5.23 -15.96 1.93
C ALA A 94 -6.11 -15.12 2.88
N GLU A 95 -5.89 -13.81 2.91
CA GLU A 95 -6.64 -12.86 3.73
C GLU A 95 -6.73 -11.51 3.02
N ILE A 96 -7.85 -10.81 3.19
CA ILE A 96 -8.03 -9.41 2.80
C ILE A 96 -8.46 -8.65 4.05
N ARG A 97 -7.76 -7.57 4.37
CA ARG A 97 -8.03 -6.75 5.56
C ARG A 97 -8.22 -5.30 5.16
N VAL A 98 -9.27 -4.68 5.71
CA VAL A 98 -9.48 -3.24 5.60
C VAL A 98 -9.52 -2.68 7.01
N TYR A 99 -8.61 -1.77 7.33
CA TYR A 99 -8.46 -1.23 8.67
C TYR A 99 -7.89 0.18 8.64
N GLN A 100 -8.06 0.92 9.74
CA GLN A 100 -7.48 2.23 9.93
C GLN A 100 -6.43 2.22 11.03
N VAL A 101 -5.43 3.08 10.91
CA VAL A 101 -4.42 3.35 11.95
C VAL A 101 -4.17 4.85 12.08
N PRO A 102 -4.05 5.38 13.31
CA PRO A 102 -3.43 6.68 13.53
C PRO A 102 -1.92 6.57 13.27
N VAL A 103 -1.32 7.61 12.72
CA VAL A 103 0.12 7.68 12.40
C VAL A 103 0.80 8.79 13.19
#